data_AF-A0A0N4W893-F1
#
_entry.id   AF-A0A0N4W893-F1
#
_cell.length_a   1.000
_cell.length_b   1.000
_cell.length_c   1.000
_cell.angle_alpha   90.00
_cell.angle_beta   90.00
_cell.angle_gamma   90.00
#
_symmetry.space_group_name_H-M   'P 1'
#
loop_
_entity.id
_entity.type
_entity.pdbx_description
1 polymer ?
#
loop_
_entity_poly.entity_id
_entity_poly.type
_entity_poly.pdbx_seq_one_letter_code
_entity_poly.pdbx_strand_id
1 'polypeptide(L)'
;MVKPSCYRFSIIKLHLQGVSASEIHQHLGVHRSVIYRTIKLYKELGTEDDRPGRGWRATVATMDNIRKVRERIRRQPSQNVARNGH
;
A
#
# COMPACT_ATOMS: atom_id res chain seq x y z
N MET A 1 -0.11 -4.18 8.40
CA MET A 1 1.00 -3.44 7.75
C MET A 1 2.00 -4.47 7.24
N VAL A 2 2.16 -4.62 5.92
CA VAL A 2 3.19 -5.52 5.38
C VAL A 2 4.53 -4.81 5.59
N LYS A 3 5.51 -5.49 6.21
CA LYS A 3 6.84 -4.92 6.38
C LYS A 3 7.43 -4.64 4.98
N PRO A 4 7.96 -3.43 4.71
CA PRO A 4 8.65 -3.15 3.46
C PRO A 4 9.71 -4.22 3.21
N SER A 5 9.84 -4.68 1.96
CA SER A 5 10.95 -5.57 1.61
C SER A 5 12.27 -4.83 1.89
N CYS A 6 13.04 -5.29 2.87
CA CYS A 6 14.35 -4.71 3.21
C CYS A 6 15.34 -4.73 2.02
N TYR A 7 15.10 -5.60 1.04
CA TYR A 7 15.91 -5.72 -0.16
C TYR A 7 15.40 -4.88 -1.34
N ARG A 8 14.19 -4.31 -1.28
CA ARG A 8 13.60 -3.56 -2.41
C ARG A 8 14.50 -2.40 -2.83
N PHE A 9 14.93 -1.59 -1.87
CA PHE A 9 15.82 -0.45 -2.12
C PHE A 9 17.14 -0.90 -2.73
N SER A 10 17.79 -1.92 -2.14
CA SER A 10 19.07 -2.46 -2.63
C SER A 10 18.97 -3.02 -4.05
N ILE A 11 17.87 -3.73 -4.36
CA ILE A 11 17.62 -4.27 -5.71
C ILE A 11 17.45 -3.14 -6.73
N ILE A 12 16.67 -2.10 -6.41
CA ILE A 12 16.45 -0.96 -7.31
C ILE A 12 17.75 -0.20 -7.53
N LYS A 13 18.51 0.07 -6.47
CA LYS A 13 19.80 0.76 -6.54
C LYS A 13 20.79 0.04 -7.45
N LEU A 14 20.95 -1.28 -7.28
CA LEU A 14 21.83 -2.09 -8.13
C LEU A 14 21.32 -2.15 -9.59
N HIS A 15 20.00 -2.22 -9.79
CA HIS A 15 19.41 -2.19 -11.13
C HIS A 15 19.69 -0.86 -11.86
N LEU A 16 19.59 0.27 -11.14
CA LEU A 16 19.91 1.60 -11.68
C LEU A 16 21.40 1.77 -12.00
N GLN A 17 22.27 1.04 -11.30
CA GLN A 17 23.71 0.96 -11.60
C GLN A 17 24.02 0.05 -12.81
N GLY A 18 23.00 -0.54 -13.45
CA GLY A 18 23.17 -1.42 -14.60
C GLY A 18 23.56 -2.87 -14.26
N VAL A 19 23.55 -3.23 -12.98
CA VAL A 19 23.89 -4.59 -12.53
C VAL A 19 22.79 -5.56 -12.96
N SER A 20 23.18 -6.72 -13.50
CA SER A 20 22.22 -7.72 -13.97
C SER A 20 21.49 -8.40 -12.81
N ALA A 21 20.27 -8.90 -13.04
CA ALA A 21 19.52 -9.64 -12.03
C ALA A 21 20.25 -10.90 -11.52
N SER A 22 21.15 -11.46 -12.34
CA SER A 22 21.97 -12.62 -11.99
C SER A 22 23.04 -12.25 -10.96
N GLU A 23 23.71 -11.10 -11.16
CA GLU A 23 24.69 -10.56 -10.23
C GLU A 23 24.03 -10.07 -8.95
N ILE A 24 22.87 -9.40 -9.04
CA ILE A 24 22.09 -8.99 -7.86
C ILE A 24 21.72 -10.20 -6.98
N HIS A 25 21.39 -11.34 -7.60
CA HIS A 25 21.14 -12.58 -6.87
C HIS A 25 22.39 -13.05 -6.12
N GLN A 26 23.57 -13.01 -6.74
CA GLN A 26 24.82 -13.38 -6.08
C GLN A 26 25.20 -12.40 -4.95
N HIS A 27 24.97 -11.10 -5.14
CA HIS A 27 25.30 -10.07 -4.14
C HIS A 27 24.35 -10.07 -2.93
N LEU A 28 23.05 -10.27 -3.14
CA LEU A 28 22.04 -10.12 -2.08
C LEU A 28 21.50 -11.46 -1.56
N GLY A 29 21.77 -12.58 -2.24
CA GLY A 29 21.18 -13.90 -1.91
C GLY A 29 19.67 -13.98 -2.17
N VAL A 30 19.07 -12.95 -2.78
CA VAL A 30 17.64 -12.88 -3.04
C VAL A 30 17.30 -13.70 -4.29
N HIS A 31 16.20 -14.44 -4.25
CA HIS A 31 15.75 -15.24 -5.39
C HIS A 31 15.44 -14.36 -6.61
N ARG A 32 15.85 -14.81 -7.81
CA ARG A 32 15.69 -14.06 -9.07
C ARG A 32 14.25 -13.63 -9.35
N SER A 33 13.26 -14.46 -8.99
CA SER A 33 11.84 -14.10 -9.16
C SER A 33 11.45 -12.84 -8.37
N VAL A 34 11.99 -12.66 -7.17
CA VAL A 34 11.76 -11.49 -6.33
C VAL A 34 12.43 -10.25 -6.93
N ILE A 35 13.65 -10.43 -7.47
CA ILE A 35 14.40 -9.37 -8.16
C ILE A 35 13.61 -8.88 -9.39
N TYR A 36 13.21 -9.79 -10.28
CA TYR A 36 12.43 -9.43 -11.47
C TYR A 36 11.09 -8.78 -11.13
N ARG A 37 10.38 -9.31 -10.13
CA ARG A 37 9.11 -8.73 -9.66
C ARG A 37 9.32 -7.32 -9.10
N THR A 38 10.39 -7.11 -8.35
CA THR A 38 10.74 -5.80 -7.78
C THR A 38 11.05 -4.79 -8.88
N ILE A 39 11.90 -5.16 -9.85
CA ILE A 39 12.26 -4.33 -11.00
C ILE A 39 11.01 -4.00 -11.83
N LYS A 40 10.15 -4.98 -12.10
CA LYS A 40 8.90 -4.76 -12.82
C LYS A 40 8.00 -3.75 -12.10
N LEU A 41 7.80 -3.92 -10.79
CA LEU A 41 7.01 -2.99 -9.98
C LEU A 41 7.62 -1.59 -9.93
N TYR A 42 8.94 -1.48 -9.89
CA TYR A 42 9.63 -0.19 -9.97
C TYR A 42 9.36 0.51 -11.31
N LYS A 43 9.45 -0.22 -12.44
CA LYS A 43 9.13 0.32 -13.77
C LYS A 43 7.67 0.74 -13.91
N GLU A 44 6.74 0.03 -13.27
CA GLU A 44 5.31 0.33 -13.30
C GLU A 44 4.92 1.52 -12.41
N LEU A 45 5.53 1.65 -11.23
CA LEU A 45 5.15 2.67 -10.23
C LEU A 45 6.03 3.92 -10.30
N GLY A 46 7.27 3.80 -10.76
CA GLY A 46 8.28 4.86 -10.71
C GLY A 46 8.77 5.19 -9.30
N THR A 47 8.30 4.49 -8.27
CA THR A 47 8.64 4.76 -6.86
C THR A 47 9.54 3.68 -6.28
N GLU A 48 10.53 4.11 -5.51
CA GLU A 48 11.40 3.23 -4.71
C GLU A 48 10.66 2.66 -3.50
N ASP A 49 9.65 3.38 -3.01
CA ASP A 49 8.77 2.95 -1.93
C ASP A 49 8.07 1.62 -2.25
N ASP A 50 7.84 0.82 -1.20
CA ASP A 50 6.97 -0.34 -1.27
C ASP A 50 5.55 0.14 -1.59
N ARG A 51 4.80 -0.61 -2.40
CA ARG A 51 3.47 -0.16 -2.82
C ARG A 51 2.62 0.01 -1.55
N PRO A 52 2.10 1.22 -1.24
CA PRO A 52 1.19 1.38 -0.12
C PRO A 52 0.07 0.37 -0.32
N GLY A 53 -0.11 -0.48 0.68
CA GLY A 53 -0.58 -1.84 0.50
C GLY A 53 -1.84 -1.96 -0.36
N ARG A 54 -2.07 -3.16 -0.90
CA ARG A 54 -3.43 -3.62 -1.27
C ARG A 54 -4.32 -3.67 -0.02
N GLY A 55 -4.51 -2.53 0.64
CA GLY A 55 -5.52 -2.38 1.66
C GLY A 55 -6.87 -2.62 1.03
N TRP A 56 -7.78 -3.16 1.83
CA TRP A 56 -9.18 -3.20 1.50
C TRP A 56 -9.62 -1.79 1.10
N ARG A 57 -10.20 -1.61 -0.09
CA ARG A 57 -10.92 -0.37 -0.38
C ARG A 57 -12.02 -0.29 0.68
N ALA A 58 -11.95 0.65 1.61
CA ALA A 58 -13.00 0.82 2.60
C ALA A 58 -14.30 1.16 1.85
N THR A 59 -15.15 0.16 1.63
CA THR A 59 -16.44 0.30 0.91
C THR A 59 -17.31 1.38 1.55
N VAL A 60 -17.12 1.60 2.86
CA VAL A 60 -17.84 2.59 3.67
C VAL A 60 -17.59 4.03 3.22
N ALA A 61 -16.46 4.34 2.56
CA ALA A 61 -16.09 5.70 2.16
C ALA A 61 -16.44 6.05 0.69
N THR A 62 -17.32 5.29 0.04
CA THR A 62 -17.88 5.75 -1.25
C THR A 62 -18.72 7.01 -1.00
N MET A 63 -18.66 7.99 -1.90
CA MET A 63 -19.44 9.24 -1.80
C MET A 63 -20.93 8.99 -1.55
N ASP A 64 -21.46 7.88 -2.09
CA ASP A 64 -22.83 7.42 -1.86
C ASP A 64 -23.12 7.04 -0.40
N ASN A 65 -22.20 6.31 0.24
CA ASN A 65 -22.30 5.94 1.65
C ASN A 65 -22.12 7.15 2.58
N ILE A 66 -21.22 8.08 2.24
CA ILE A 66 -21.07 9.35 2.96
C ILE A 66 -22.36 10.17 2.86
N ARG A 67 -22.98 10.23 1.68
CA ARG A 67 -24.27 10.92 1.46
C ARG A 67 -25.38 10.28 2.29
N LYS A 68 -25.49 8.95 2.28
CA LYS A 68 -26.48 8.20 3.09
C LYS A 68 -26.29 8.42 4.60
N VAL A 69 -25.05 8.44 5.09
CA VAL A 69 -24.75 8.71 6.51
C VAL A 69 -25.10 10.15 6.88
N ARG A 70 -24.69 11.14 6.06
CA ARG A 70 -25.06 12.55 6.26
C ARG A 70 -26.58 12.74 6.25
N GLU A 71 -27.27 12.07 5.33
CA GLU A 71 -28.72 12.14 5.23
C GLU A 71 -29.41 11.46 6.41
N ARG A 72 -28.89 10.34 6.92
CA ARG A 72 -29.40 9.68 8.13
C ARG A 72 -29.24 10.60 9.36
N ILE A 73 -28.07 11.23 9.52
CA ILE A 73 -27.83 12.21 10.61
C ILE A 73 -28.79 13.39 10.51
N ARG A 74 -29.05 13.89 9.29
CA ARG A 74 -30.02 14.98 9.04
C ARG A 74 -31.46 14.59 9.40
N ARG A 75 -31.86 13.34 9.09
CA ARG A 75 -33.23 12.84 9.31
C ARG A 75 -33.51 12.46 10.76
N GLN A 76 -32.49 12.14 11.56
CA GLN A 76 -32.61 11.77 12.97
C GLN A 76 -31.54 12.47 13.84
N PRO A 77 -31.73 13.76 14.17
CA PRO A 77 -30.81 14.47 15.06
C PRO A 77 -30.85 13.97 16.52
N SER A 78 -31.91 13.26 16.93
CA SER A 78 -32.21 12.94 18.34
C SER A 78 -31.66 11.60 18.87
N GLN A 79 -31.00 10.76 18.05
CA GLN A 79 -30.51 9.44 18.52
C GLN A 79 -29.06 9.44 19.05
N ASN A 80 -28.36 10.58 19.07
CA ASN A 80 -26.94 10.63 19.42
C ASN A 80 -26.59 11.41 20.71
N VAL A 81 -27.54 11.60 21.64
CA VAL A 81 -27.31 12.33 22.91
C VAL A 81 -27.55 11.49 24.18
N ALA A 82 -27.49 10.15 24.12
CA ALA A 82 -27.64 9.36 25.35
C ALA A 82 -26.79 8.08 25.39
N ARG A 83 -25.47 8.24 25.58
CA ARG A 83 -24.65 7.30 26.37
C ARG A 83 -23.27 7.90 26.63
N ASN A 84 -23.10 8.40 27.86
CA ASN A 84 -21.91 8.81 28.62
C ASN A 84 -22.40 10.00 29.47
N GLY A 85 -22.70 9.94 30.76
CA GLY A 85 -22.25 9.08 31.85
C GLY A 85 -21.89 10.02 33.00
N HIS A 86 -22.75 10.16 34.01
CA HIS A 86 -22.49 10.56 35.40
C HIS A 86 -23.70 10.15 36.24
#